data_AF-A0AAW7U9E4-F1
#
_entry.id   AF-A0AAW7U9E4-F1
#
_cell.length_a   1.000
_cell.length_b   1.000
_cell.length_c   1.000
_cell.angle_alpha   90.00
_cell.angle_beta   90.00
_cell.angle_gamma   90.00
#
_symmetry.space_group_name_H-M   'P 1'
#
loop_
_entity.id
_entity.type
_entity.pdbx_description
1 polymer ?
#
loop_
_entity_poly.entity_id
_entity_poly.type
_entity_poly.pdbx_seq_one_letter_code
_entity_poly.pdbx_strand_id
1 'polypeptide(L)'
;SSFNNADLPLFDTSRLYDLRYHFVDDEGIPYKNTEYVAYLNDYKVVHGKTDSDGFTQIFYSDKPDQVKIHLIQHSENNEDRR
;
A
#
# COMPACT_ATOMS: atom_id res chain seq x y z
N SER A 1 -26.59 35.14 -4.06
CA SER A 1 -25.17 35.53 -3.97
C SER A 1 -24.36 34.37 -3.41
N SER A 2 -23.48 33.82 -4.25
CA SER A 2 -22.29 32.97 -4.03
C SER A 2 -22.23 31.96 -2.88
N PHE A 3 -22.15 30.67 -3.24
CA PHE A 3 -21.34 29.71 -2.50
C PHE A 3 -19.91 29.81 -3.05
N ASN A 4 -18.98 30.37 -2.28
CA ASN A 4 -17.57 30.37 -2.67
C ASN A 4 -16.96 29.03 -2.26
N ASN A 5 -16.59 28.28 -3.30
CA ASN A 5 -15.86 27.03 -3.27
C ASN A 5 -14.66 27.14 -2.33
N ALA A 6 -14.46 26.11 -1.51
CA ALA A 6 -13.20 25.91 -0.82
C ALA A 6 -12.12 25.68 -1.89
N ASP A 7 -11.27 26.68 -2.11
CA ASP A 7 -10.02 26.55 -2.85
C ASP A 7 -9.06 25.65 -2.04
N LEU A 8 -9.31 24.35 -2.12
CA LEU A 8 -8.32 23.33 -1.77
C LEU A 8 -7.31 23.26 -2.91
N PRO A 9 -6.00 23.12 -2.64
CA PRO A 9 -5.02 22.97 -3.70
C PRO A 9 -5.40 21.74 -4.54
N LEU A 10 -5.79 21.98 -5.79
CA LEU A 10 -6.02 20.94 -6.78
C LEU A 10 -4.66 20.32 -7.09
N PHE A 11 -4.27 19.30 -6.34
CA PHE A 11 -3.29 18.35 -6.85
C PHE A 11 -3.84 17.87 -8.19
N ASP A 12 -3.09 18.05 -9.28
CA ASP A 12 -3.46 17.57 -10.61
C ASP A 12 -3.54 16.03 -10.58
N THR A 13 -4.70 15.50 -10.18
CA THR A 13 -4.93 14.06 -10.09
C THR A 13 -4.98 13.40 -11.46
N SER A 14 -5.03 14.17 -12.54
CA SER A 14 -5.08 13.65 -13.93
C SER A 14 -3.79 12.93 -14.35
N ARG A 15 -2.77 12.89 -13.48
CA ARG A 15 -1.46 12.26 -13.72
C ARG A 15 -1.12 11.18 -12.70
N LEU A 16 -2.07 10.77 -11.85
CA LEU A 16 -1.84 9.73 -10.87
C LEU A 16 -2.07 8.35 -11.51
N TYR A 17 -1.17 7.43 -11.18
CA TYR A 17 -1.28 6.01 -11.50
C TYR A 17 -1.92 5.28 -10.33
N ASP A 18 -2.82 4.37 -10.67
CA ASP A 18 -3.41 3.42 -9.72
C ASP A 18 -2.48 2.23 -9.59
N LEU A 19 -1.80 2.12 -8.44
CA LEU A 19 -0.86 1.05 -8.17
C LEU A 19 -1.47 0.06 -7.19
N ARG A 20 -1.37 -1.23 -7.53
CA ARG A 20 -1.79 -2.36 -6.69
C ARG A 20 -0.82 -3.52 -6.89
N TYR A 21 -0.42 -4.15 -5.80
CA TYR A 21 0.52 -5.26 -5.83
C TYR A 21 -0.19 -6.54 -5.38
N HIS A 22 0.15 -7.65 -6.02
CA HIS A 22 -0.35 -8.98 -5.69
C HIS A 22 0.79 -9.78 -5.09
N PHE A 23 0.66 -10.12 -3.81
CA PHE A 23 1.65 -10.91 -3.09
C PHE A 23 1.27 -12.38 -3.11
N VAL A 24 2.07 -13.17 -3.81
CA VAL A 24 1.99 -14.63 -3.85
C VAL A 24 3.36 -15.23 -3.52
N ASP A 25 3.36 -16.44 -2.99
CA ASP A 25 4.58 -17.24 -2.88
C ASP A 25 4.96 -17.87 -4.24
N ASP A 26 6.03 -18.66 -4.23
CA ASP A 26 6.56 -19.32 -5.43
C ASP A 26 5.59 -20.37 -6.03
N GLU A 27 4.60 -20.84 -5.26
CA GLU A 27 3.54 -21.76 -5.71
C GLU A 27 2.28 -21.03 -6.18
N GLY A 28 2.27 -19.69 -6.09
CA GLY A 28 1.12 -18.87 -6.44
C GLY A 28 0.07 -18.77 -5.33
N ILE A 29 0.37 -19.23 -4.11
CA ILE A 29 -0.54 -19.10 -2.97
C ILE A 29 -0.45 -17.65 -2.47
N PRO A 30 -1.59 -16.94 -2.36
CA PRO A 30 -1.58 -15.55 -1.95
C PRO A 30 -1.22 -15.40 -0.47
N TYR A 31 -0.40 -14.38 -0.17
CA TYR A 31 -0.17 -13.90 1.19
C TYR A 31 -1.41 -13.14 1.67
N LYS A 32 -2.42 -13.87 2.11
CA LYS A 32 -3.70 -13.31 2.59
C LYS A 32 -3.52 -12.60 3.91
N ASN A 33 -4.26 -11.51 4.11
CA ASN A 33 -4.37 -10.87 5.43
C ASN A 33 -2.99 -10.63 6.09
N THR A 34 -1.98 -10.26 5.30
CA THR A 34 -0.60 -10.08 5.74
C THR A 34 -0.26 -8.60 5.73
N GLU A 35 0.36 -8.12 6.79
CA GLU A 35 0.74 -6.72 6.91
C GLU A 35 1.85 -6.37 5.92
N TYR A 36 1.83 -5.15 5.41
CA TYR A 36 2.85 -4.63 4.52
C TYR A 36 3.15 -3.16 4.82
N VAL A 37 4.32 -2.74 4.36
CA VAL A 37 4.73 -1.33 4.30
C VAL A 37 5.17 -0.99 2.88
N ALA A 38 4.62 0.10 2.32
CA ALA A 38 4.99 0.64 1.03
C ALA A 38 5.58 2.05 1.19
N TYR A 39 6.72 2.29 0.55
CA TYR A 39 7.40 3.57 0.48
C TYR A 39 7.20 4.12 -0.93
N LEU A 40 6.41 5.18 -1.03
CA LEU A 40 6.15 5.89 -2.27
C LEU A 40 7.19 6.98 -2.50
N ASN A 41 7.25 7.44 -3.74
CA ASN A 41 8.21 8.44 -4.22
C ASN A 41 8.14 9.81 -3.57
N ASP A 42 6.95 10.19 -3.13
CA ASP A 42 6.70 11.46 -2.45
C ASP A 42 7.00 11.35 -0.94
N TYR A 43 7.81 10.37 -0.55
CA TYR A 43 8.15 10.03 0.83
C TYR A 43 6.94 9.61 1.69
N LYS A 44 5.77 9.37 1.08
CA LYS A 44 4.64 8.78 1.79
C LYS A 44 4.93 7.34 2.13
N VAL A 45 4.61 6.99 3.36
CA VAL A 45 4.65 5.61 3.87
C VAL A 45 3.22 5.14 4.04
N VAL A 46 2.89 4.03 3.39
CA VAL A 46 1.58 3.38 3.49
C VAL A 46 1.75 2.08 4.25
N HIS A 47 1.07 1.98 5.39
CA HIS A 47 0.90 0.73 6.11
C HIS A 47 -0.44 0.14 5.73
N GLY A 48 -0.47 -1.16 5.47
CA GLY A 48 -1.71 -1.83 5.15
C GLY A 48 -1.65 -3.32 5.39
N LYS A 49 -2.72 -3.98 4.98
CA LYS A 49 -2.88 -5.42 5.05
C LYS A 49 -3.39 -5.90 3.70
N THR A 50 -2.85 -7.00 3.19
CA THR A 50 -3.36 -7.62 1.97
C THR A 50 -4.77 -8.16 2.19
N ASP A 51 -5.56 -8.21 1.12
CA ASP A 51 -6.89 -8.80 1.15
C ASP A 51 -6.85 -10.35 1.15
N SER A 52 -8.02 -10.98 1.05
CA SER A 52 -8.16 -12.44 1.02
C SER A 52 -7.56 -13.10 -0.21
N ASP A 53 -7.22 -12.32 -1.23
CA ASP A 53 -6.60 -12.78 -2.47
C ASP A 53 -5.16 -12.29 -2.59
N GLY A 54 -4.58 -11.72 -1.52
CA GLY A 54 -3.17 -11.33 -1.46
C GLY A 54 -2.86 -9.97 -2.09
N PHE A 55 -3.86 -9.17 -2.43
CA PHE A 55 -3.62 -7.85 -3.01
C PHE A 55 -3.52 -6.76 -1.96
N THR A 56 -2.72 -5.73 -2.25
CA THR A 56 -2.73 -4.48 -1.50
C THR A 56 -3.99 -3.66 -1.77
N GLN A 57 -4.17 -2.61 -0.97
CA GLN A 57 -5.05 -1.50 -1.36
C GLN A 57 -4.46 -0.78 -2.58
N ILE A 58 -5.31 0.01 -3.26
CA ILE A 58 -4.85 0.91 -4.31
C ILE A 58 -4.18 2.13 -3.66
N PHE A 59 -3.01 2.49 -4.15
CA PHE A 59 -2.38 3.76 -3.82
C PHE A 59 -2.12 4.56 -5.10
N TYR A 60 -2.18 5.88 -4.95
CA TYR A 60 -2.05 6.82 -6.04
C TYR A 60 -0.65 7.44 -6.02
N SER A 61 0.07 7.34 -7.13
CA SER A 61 1.39 7.93 -7.28
C SER A 61 1.50 8.66 -8.62
N ASP A 62 2.22 9.77 -8.65
CA ASP A 62 2.54 10.49 -9.89
C ASP A 62 3.59 9.77 -10.76
N LYS A 63 4.21 8.70 -10.21
CA LYS A 63 5.26 7.91 -10.85
C LYS A 63 5.11 6.42 -10.52
N PRO A 64 4.92 5.54 -11.50
CA PRO A 64 4.64 4.13 -11.25
C PRO A 64 5.89 3.32 -10.85
N ASP A 65 7.09 3.77 -11.24
CA ASP A 65 8.28 2.92 -11.29
C ASP A 65 9.14 2.90 -10.01
N GLN A 66 8.75 3.60 -8.95
CA GLN A 66 9.60 3.80 -7.77
C GLN A 66 8.81 3.62 -6.46
N VAL A 67 8.19 2.44 -6.33
CA VAL A 67 7.58 2.00 -5.07
C VAL A 67 8.41 0.87 -4.48
N LYS A 68 8.86 1.03 -3.24
CA LYS A 68 9.46 -0.07 -2.47
C LYS A 68 8.41 -0.63 -1.54
N ILE A 69 8.18 -1.93 -1.57
CA ILE A 69 7.14 -2.56 -0.76
C ILE A 69 7.66 -3.84 -0.11
N HIS A 70 7.31 -4.05 1.16
CA HIS A 70 7.74 -5.19 1.95
C HIS A 70 6.57 -5.80 2.72
N LEU A 71 6.45 -7.13 2.71
CA LEU A 71 5.59 -7.87 3.64
C LEU A 71 6.26 -7.91 5.02
N ILE A 72 5.44 -7.78 6.06
CA ILE A 72 5.87 -7.89 7.46
C ILE A 72 5.59 -9.31 7.91
N GLN A 73 6.65 -10.09 8.14
CA GLN A 73 6.55 -11.42 8.73
C GLN A 73 6.73 -11.31 10.23
N HIS A 74 5.67 -11.66 10.98
CA HIS A 74 5.75 -11.79 12.43
C HIS A 74 6.34 -13.17 12.74
N SER A 75 7.60 -13.22 13.16
CA SER A 75 8.11 -14.43 13.80
C SER A 75 7.60 -14.46 15.24
N GLU A 76 6.72 -15.40 15.57
CA GLU A 76 6.37 -15.66 16.97
C GLU A 76 7.62 -16.20 17.70
N ASN A 77 8.26 -15.37 18.52
CA ASN A 77 9.32 -15.82 19.43
C ASN A 77 8.68 -16.68 20.54
N ASN A 78 8.78 -18.00 20.38
CA ASN A 78 8.39 -18.99 21.38
C ASN A 78 9.40 -19.08 22.56
N GLU A 79 9.70 -17.97 23.23
CA GLU A 79 10.61 -17.98 24.40
C GLU A 79 9.91 -17.91 25.77
N ASP A 80 8.57 -17.88 25.83
CA ASP A 80 7.83 -17.75 27.10
C ASP A 80 7.17 -19.05 27.62
N ARG A 81 7.69 -20.22 27.23
CA ARG A 81 7.29 -21.52 27.81
C ARG A 81 8.50 -22.34 28.25
N ARG A 82 9.12 -21.96 29.37
CA ARG A 82 9.99 -22.84 30.16
C ARG A 82 9.71 -22.66 31.65
#